data_AF-A0A6N2E7P3-F1
#
_entry.id   AF-A0A6N2E7P3-F1
#
_cell.length_a   1.000
_cell.length_b   1.000
_cell.length_c   1.000
_cell.angle_alpha   90.00
_cell.angle_beta   90.00
_cell.angle_gamma   90.00
#
_symmetry.space_group_name_H-M   'P 1'
#
loop_
_entity.id
_entity.type
_entity.pdbx_description
1 polymer ?
#
loop_
_entity_poly.entity_id
_entity_poly.type
_entity_poly.pdbx_seq_one_letter_code
_entity_poly.pdbx_strand_id
1 'polypeptide(L)'
;MNSRGECRMKIESRGGPTVQFLFTEPELETRLRWYFDRVDDVKVRFSNDVRQAEMPDVLVFPAAELSQVVELAGYGCSHVPRIAYGPATLLKASFGAGCGDFLRDPWDIDELHIRLSRSVTFRRFRVGGQVLEMAPGYLSGPKSSCGISHGEYLVLRLLVGHPDEVVPREVFFYALRRDVSTDSRLVDVYISRLRKKLETAVGSLPDEAGIQSVRGVGYRLISGNAVAASGCE
;
A
#
# COMPACT_ATOMS: atom_id res chain seq x y z
N MET A 1 -15.40 11.98 31.93
CA MET A 1 -16.05 11.47 30.70
C MET A 1 -15.52 12.24 29.51
N ASN A 2 -14.74 11.59 28.64
CA ASN A 2 -14.77 11.90 27.21
C ASN A 2 -14.25 10.70 26.44
N SER A 3 -15.17 10.14 25.68
CA SER A 3 -15.11 8.94 24.86
C SER A 3 -14.10 9.07 23.72
N ARG A 4 -12.98 8.33 23.82
CA ARG A 4 -12.21 7.96 22.63
C ARG A 4 -12.99 6.87 21.91
N GLY A 5 -13.63 7.25 20.81
CA GLY A 5 -14.35 6.31 19.94
C GLY A 5 -13.39 5.23 19.45
N GLU A 6 -13.51 4.04 20.03
CA GLU A 6 -12.99 2.82 19.47
C GLU A 6 -13.71 2.58 18.15
N CYS A 7 -13.03 2.83 17.03
CA CYS A 7 -13.51 2.42 15.72
C CYS A 7 -13.37 0.90 15.61
N ARG A 8 -14.34 0.21 16.20
CA ARG A 8 -14.48 -1.25 16.21
C ARG A 8 -15.06 -1.67 14.86
N MET A 9 -14.23 -1.64 13.83
CA MET A 9 -14.61 -2.19 12.52
C MET A 9 -14.57 -3.71 12.63
N LYS A 10 -15.78 -4.30 12.61
CA LYS A 10 -15.99 -5.75 12.61
C LYS A 10 -15.20 -6.40 11.46
N ILE A 11 -14.55 -7.51 11.79
CA ILE A 11 -13.92 -8.41 10.83
C ILE A 11 -15.04 -9.12 10.08
N GLU A 12 -15.57 -8.47 9.05
CA GLU A 12 -16.29 -9.16 7.98
C GLU A 12 -15.27 -9.61 6.94
N SER A 13 -15.42 -10.85 6.47
CA SER A 13 -14.65 -11.44 5.38
C SER A 13 -14.71 -10.53 4.15
N ARG A 14 -13.75 -9.62 4.01
CA ARG A 14 -13.70 -8.72 2.87
C ARG A 14 -13.24 -9.52 1.66
N GLY A 15 -14.16 -9.79 0.75
CA GLY A 15 -13.84 -10.14 -0.64
C GLY A 15 -12.93 -9.08 -1.29
N GLY A 16 -12.34 -9.41 -2.45
CA GLY A 16 -11.14 -8.81 -3.05
C GLY A 16 -10.93 -7.28 -3.00
N PRO A 17 -9.70 -6.81 -3.30
CA PRO A 17 -9.31 -5.39 -3.27
C PRO A 17 -10.34 -4.48 -3.93
N THR A 18 -10.57 -3.34 -3.32
CA THR A 18 -11.53 -2.33 -3.77
C THR A 18 -10.88 -1.31 -4.68
N VAL A 19 -11.39 -1.16 -5.89
CA VAL A 19 -10.94 -0.17 -6.86
C VAL A 19 -12.04 0.88 -7.03
N GLN A 20 -11.71 2.13 -6.76
CA GLN A 20 -12.61 3.25 -6.96
C GLN A 20 -12.26 3.97 -8.26
N PHE A 21 -13.18 3.89 -9.19
CA PHE A 21 -13.21 4.69 -10.40
C PHE A 21 -13.85 6.05 -10.08
N LEU A 22 -13.18 7.12 -10.50
CA LEU A 22 -13.69 8.48 -10.41
C LEU A 22 -13.92 9.04 -11.81
N PHE A 23 -15.02 9.78 -11.99
CA PHE A 23 -15.32 10.52 -13.21
C PHE A 23 -15.27 9.67 -14.48
N THR A 24 -15.69 8.41 -14.39
CA THR A 24 -15.64 7.48 -15.53
C THR A 24 -16.83 7.73 -16.44
N GLU A 25 -16.59 7.78 -17.75
CA GLU A 25 -17.65 7.95 -18.75
C GLU A 25 -18.65 6.79 -18.69
N PRO A 26 -19.98 7.03 -18.85
CA PRO A 26 -21.02 6.01 -18.64
C PRO A 26 -20.84 4.74 -19.48
N GLU A 27 -20.39 4.88 -20.73
CA GLU A 27 -20.15 3.77 -21.65
C GLU A 27 -19.01 2.88 -21.16
N LEU A 28 -17.93 3.49 -20.68
CA LEU A 28 -16.79 2.78 -20.12
C LEU A 28 -17.15 2.13 -18.79
N GLU A 29 -17.88 2.84 -17.91
CA GLU A 29 -18.38 2.28 -16.65
C GLU A 29 -19.20 1.00 -16.88
N THR A 30 -20.12 1.04 -17.85
CA THR A 30 -20.95 -0.13 -18.19
C THR A 30 -20.10 -1.34 -18.59
N ARG A 31 -19.06 -1.11 -19.41
CA ARG A 31 -18.14 -2.16 -19.85
C ARG A 31 -17.28 -2.70 -18.70
N LEU A 32 -16.78 -1.82 -17.85
CA LEU A 32 -15.96 -2.20 -16.69
C LEU A 32 -16.77 -3.01 -15.68
N ARG A 33 -18.00 -2.59 -15.36
CA ARG A 33 -18.92 -3.36 -14.51
C ARG A 33 -19.15 -4.74 -15.07
N TRP A 34 -19.49 -4.83 -16.36
CA TRP A 34 -19.71 -6.12 -17.01
C TRP A 34 -18.49 -7.04 -16.91
N TYR A 35 -17.28 -6.51 -17.07
CA TYR A 35 -16.05 -7.30 -16.95
C TYR A 35 -15.80 -7.76 -15.52
N PHE A 36 -15.77 -6.83 -14.55
CA PHE A 36 -15.41 -7.12 -13.16
C PHE A 36 -16.50 -7.89 -12.40
N ASP A 37 -17.76 -7.83 -12.80
CA ASP A 37 -18.81 -8.71 -12.24
C ASP A 37 -18.59 -10.20 -12.56
N ARG A 38 -17.69 -10.50 -13.51
CA ARG A 38 -17.33 -11.88 -13.91
C ARG A 38 -15.98 -12.32 -13.33
N VAL A 39 -15.25 -11.43 -12.66
CA VAL A 39 -13.94 -11.71 -12.08
C VAL A 39 -13.96 -11.33 -10.59
N ASP A 40 -13.84 -12.33 -9.71
CA ASP A 40 -13.99 -12.13 -8.26
C ASP A 40 -12.73 -11.59 -7.55
N ASP A 41 -11.70 -11.20 -8.28
CA ASP A 41 -10.41 -10.77 -7.72
C ASP A 41 -10.35 -9.28 -7.36
N VAL A 42 -11.26 -8.46 -7.89
CA VAL A 42 -11.32 -7.02 -7.64
C VAL A 42 -12.77 -6.55 -7.49
N LYS A 43 -13.05 -5.73 -6.48
CA LYS A 43 -14.34 -5.08 -6.29
C LYS A 43 -14.31 -3.65 -6.81
N VAL A 44 -15.06 -3.37 -7.86
CA VAL A 44 -15.10 -2.04 -8.47
C VAL A 44 -16.23 -1.17 -7.93
N ARG A 45 -15.94 0.12 -7.75
CA ARG A 45 -16.90 1.17 -7.37
C ARG A 45 -16.70 2.36 -8.28
N PHE A 46 -17.78 3.09 -8.55
CA PHE A 46 -17.77 4.25 -9.44
C PHE A 46 -18.42 5.42 -8.71
N SER A 47 -17.82 6.60 -8.84
CA SER A 47 -18.40 7.83 -8.29
C SER A 47 -17.90 9.03 -9.10
N ASN A 48 -18.73 10.07 -9.17
CA ASN A 48 -18.34 11.38 -9.68
C ASN A 48 -18.10 12.38 -8.52
N ASP A 49 -18.17 11.90 -7.28
CA ASP A 49 -17.87 12.67 -6.09
C ASP A 49 -16.66 12.07 -5.38
N VAL A 50 -15.57 12.80 -5.47
CA VAL A 50 -14.29 12.53 -4.84
C VAL A 50 -14.41 12.25 -3.33
N ARG A 51 -15.39 12.85 -2.65
CA ARG A 51 -15.60 12.71 -1.20
C ARG A 51 -16.29 11.41 -0.81
N GLN A 52 -16.86 10.68 -1.78
CA GLN A 52 -17.53 9.39 -1.56
C GLN A 52 -16.57 8.20 -1.66
N ALA A 53 -15.27 8.43 -1.85
CA ALA A 53 -14.27 7.38 -1.87
C ALA A 53 -14.08 6.78 -0.45
N GLU A 54 -14.73 5.66 -0.18
CA GLU A 54 -14.64 4.92 1.09
C GLU A 54 -13.30 4.18 1.26
N MET A 55 -12.17 4.90 1.34
CA MET A 55 -10.82 4.32 1.47
C MET A 55 -10.54 3.15 0.50
N PRO A 56 -10.55 3.40 -0.82
CA PRO A 56 -10.26 2.36 -1.79
C PRO A 56 -8.78 1.92 -1.75
N ASP A 57 -8.53 0.70 -2.22
CA ASP A 57 -7.17 0.17 -2.37
C ASP A 57 -6.45 0.76 -3.59
N VAL A 58 -7.18 1.16 -4.65
CA VAL A 58 -6.67 1.90 -5.81
C VAL A 58 -7.70 2.90 -6.31
N LEU A 59 -7.22 4.06 -6.75
CA LEU A 59 -7.99 5.07 -7.49
C LEU A 59 -7.67 5.01 -8.98
N VAL A 60 -8.71 4.98 -9.81
CA VAL A 60 -8.61 5.07 -11.26
C VAL A 60 -9.44 6.24 -11.76
N PHE A 61 -8.90 7.06 -12.65
CA PHE A 61 -9.59 8.26 -13.13
C PHE A 61 -9.04 8.73 -14.48
N PRO A 62 -9.84 9.44 -15.29
CA PRO A 62 -9.36 10.05 -16.53
C PRO A 62 -8.35 11.16 -16.20
N ALA A 63 -7.25 11.19 -16.94
CA ALA A 63 -6.16 12.15 -16.73
C ALA A 63 -6.60 13.61 -16.94
N ALA A 64 -7.69 13.85 -17.66
CA ALA A 64 -8.32 15.15 -17.78
C ALA A 64 -8.82 15.71 -16.43
N GLU A 65 -9.12 14.83 -15.47
CA GLU A 65 -9.67 15.18 -14.15
C GLU A 65 -8.62 15.23 -13.05
N LEU A 66 -7.34 15.32 -13.44
CA LEU A 66 -6.22 15.32 -12.52
C LEU A 66 -6.31 16.43 -11.45
N SER A 67 -6.82 17.62 -11.80
CA SER A 67 -7.02 18.72 -10.85
C SER A 67 -7.99 18.33 -9.73
N GLN A 68 -9.14 17.77 -10.08
CA GLN A 68 -10.17 17.35 -9.12
C GLN A 68 -9.67 16.23 -8.20
N VAL A 69 -8.84 15.33 -8.72
CA VAL A 69 -8.29 14.20 -7.96
C VAL A 69 -7.11 14.63 -7.08
N VAL A 70 -6.30 15.63 -7.45
CA VAL A 70 -5.22 16.11 -6.58
C VAL A 70 -5.77 16.75 -5.29
N GLU A 71 -6.96 17.33 -5.35
CA GLU A 71 -7.67 17.86 -4.17
C GLU A 71 -8.01 16.77 -3.12
N LEU A 72 -7.98 15.47 -3.50
CA LEU A 72 -8.07 14.33 -2.56
C LEU A 72 -7.00 14.31 -1.48
N ALA A 73 -5.87 14.99 -1.70
CA ALA A 73 -4.79 15.02 -0.72
C ALA A 73 -5.26 15.54 0.65
N GLY A 74 -6.32 16.36 0.69
CA GLY A 74 -6.95 16.85 1.92
C GLY A 74 -7.89 15.87 2.63
N TYR A 75 -8.28 14.76 2.00
CA TYR A 75 -9.31 13.83 2.50
C TYR A 75 -8.75 12.48 2.98
N GLY A 76 -7.44 12.39 3.27
CA GLY A 76 -6.82 11.17 3.79
C GLY A 76 -6.57 10.08 2.75
N CYS A 77 -6.88 10.33 1.47
CA CYS A 77 -6.60 9.41 0.35
C CYS A 77 -5.26 9.70 -0.36
N SER A 78 -4.43 10.59 0.19
CA SER A 78 -3.14 10.99 -0.40
C SER A 78 -2.18 9.80 -0.63
N HIS A 79 -2.37 8.72 0.12
CA HIS A 79 -1.55 7.50 0.09
C HIS A 79 -2.11 6.38 -0.79
N VAL A 80 -3.32 6.55 -1.36
CA VAL A 80 -3.93 5.55 -2.23
C VAL A 80 -3.22 5.57 -3.59
N PRO A 81 -2.80 4.41 -4.13
CA PRO A 81 -2.24 4.30 -5.47
C PRO A 81 -3.22 4.85 -6.51
N ARG A 82 -2.67 5.60 -7.46
CA ARG A 82 -3.42 6.34 -8.47
C ARG A 82 -2.99 5.88 -9.85
N ILE A 83 -3.96 5.44 -10.65
CA ILE A 83 -3.81 5.12 -12.06
C ILE A 83 -4.63 6.13 -12.86
N ALA A 84 -3.96 6.97 -13.64
CA ALA A 84 -4.65 7.84 -14.59
C ALA A 84 -4.75 7.16 -15.95
N TYR A 85 -5.78 7.46 -16.73
CA TYR A 85 -5.88 7.00 -18.13
C TYR A 85 -6.19 8.17 -19.08
N GLY A 86 -5.68 8.13 -20.30
CA GLY A 86 -5.97 9.16 -21.30
C GLY A 86 -4.85 9.38 -22.32
N PRO A 87 -4.85 10.52 -23.03
CA PRO A 87 -3.89 10.80 -24.09
C PRO A 87 -2.47 10.95 -23.54
N ALA A 88 -1.47 10.57 -24.36
CA ALA A 88 -0.05 10.61 -23.99
C ALA A 88 0.44 12.01 -23.56
N THR A 89 -0.24 13.07 -23.99
CA THR A 89 0.04 14.46 -23.63
C THR A 89 -0.10 14.74 -22.13
N LEU A 90 -0.95 13.99 -21.44
CA LEU A 90 -1.20 14.17 -20.00
C LEU A 90 -0.29 13.31 -19.11
N LEU A 91 0.43 12.35 -19.69
CA LEU A 91 1.30 11.41 -18.98
C LEU A 91 2.25 12.12 -18.01
N LYS A 92 2.96 13.16 -18.49
CA LYS A 92 3.93 13.91 -17.68
C LYS A 92 3.27 14.60 -16.48
N ALA A 93 2.10 15.21 -16.69
CA ALA A 93 1.37 15.89 -15.63
C ALA A 93 0.87 14.89 -14.58
N SER A 94 0.30 13.75 -15.01
CA SER A 94 -0.20 12.71 -14.12
C SER A 94 0.88 12.14 -13.21
N PHE A 95 2.05 11.80 -13.75
CA PHE A 95 3.18 11.36 -12.91
C PHE A 95 3.70 12.48 -11.99
N GLY A 96 3.75 13.73 -12.49
CA GLY A 96 4.13 14.89 -11.68
C GLY A 96 3.21 15.13 -10.47
N ALA A 97 1.92 14.77 -10.61
CA ALA A 97 0.91 14.84 -9.55
C ALA A 97 0.89 13.61 -8.62
N GLY A 98 1.79 12.64 -8.80
CA GLY A 98 1.93 11.48 -7.94
C GLY A 98 1.11 10.26 -8.34
N CYS A 99 0.67 10.16 -9.61
CA CYS A 99 0.15 8.90 -10.13
C CYS A 99 1.26 7.83 -10.13
N GLY A 100 0.93 6.62 -9.67
CA GLY A 100 1.85 5.48 -9.66
C GLY A 100 1.90 4.76 -11.00
N ASP A 101 0.84 4.88 -11.80
CA ASP A 101 0.70 4.27 -13.11
C ASP A 101 -0.12 5.15 -14.07
N PHE A 102 0.00 4.88 -15.37
CA PHE A 102 -0.73 5.59 -16.43
C PHE A 102 -1.08 4.65 -17.60
N LEU A 103 -2.36 4.61 -17.99
CA LEU A 103 -2.87 3.92 -19.19
C LEU A 103 -2.97 4.91 -20.35
N ARG A 104 -2.20 4.69 -21.40
CA ARG A 104 -2.19 5.56 -22.58
C ARG A 104 -3.27 5.13 -23.56
N ASP A 105 -4.04 6.08 -24.07
CA ASP A 105 -4.99 5.79 -25.14
C ASP A 105 -4.29 5.34 -26.44
N PRO A 106 -4.84 4.34 -27.15
CA PRO A 106 -5.93 3.46 -26.71
C PRO A 106 -5.42 2.35 -25.77
N TRP A 107 -6.21 2.01 -24.77
CA TRP A 107 -5.98 0.88 -23.86
C TRP A 107 -7.22 -0.03 -23.82
N ASP A 108 -7.05 -1.26 -23.34
CA ASP A 108 -8.13 -2.23 -23.18
C ASP A 108 -8.33 -2.66 -21.71
N ILE A 109 -9.46 -3.31 -21.44
CA ILE A 109 -9.84 -3.67 -20.06
C ILE A 109 -8.85 -4.69 -19.47
N ASP A 110 -8.27 -5.57 -20.28
CA ASP A 110 -7.29 -6.55 -19.82
C ASP A 110 -5.98 -5.87 -19.38
N GLU A 111 -5.52 -4.86 -20.12
CA GLU A 111 -4.37 -4.03 -19.72
C GLU A 111 -4.64 -3.31 -18.40
N LEU A 112 -5.81 -2.68 -18.26
CA LEU A 112 -6.22 -2.04 -17.01
C LEU A 112 -6.23 -3.07 -15.86
N HIS A 113 -6.79 -4.25 -16.10
CA HIS A 113 -6.87 -5.31 -15.09
C HIS A 113 -5.48 -5.79 -14.64
N ILE A 114 -4.54 -5.98 -15.56
CA ILE A 114 -3.14 -6.30 -15.23
C ILE A 114 -2.50 -5.19 -14.38
N ARG A 115 -2.71 -3.92 -14.73
CA ARG A 115 -2.16 -2.79 -13.96
C ARG A 115 -2.80 -2.63 -12.59
N LEU A 116 -4.09 -2.93 -12.48
CA LEU A 116 -4.80 -2.99 -11.21
C LEU A 116 -4.20 -4.07 -10.32
N SER A 117 -4.14 -5.32 -10.79
CA SER A 117 -3.60 -6.45 -10.01
C SER A 117 -2.17 -6.20 -9.49
N ARG A 118 -1.34 -5.48 -10.27
CA ARG A 118 -0.01 -5.02 -9.85
C ARG A 118 -0.04 -3.94 -8.77
N SER A 119 -1.00 -3.01 -8.88
CA SER A 119 -1.16 -1.90 -7.93
C SER A 119 -1.77 -2.36 -6.60
N VAL A 120 -2.66 -3.36 -6.64
CA VAL A 120 -3.28 -3.99 -5.47
C VAL A 120 -2.54 -5.24 -4.98
N THR A 121 -1.31 -5.51 -5.46
CA THR A 121 -0.59 -6.73 -5.03
C THR A 121 -0.31 -6.66 -3.53
N PHE A 122 -1.19 -7.28 -2.74
CA PHE A 122 -0.97 -7.52 -1.34
C PHE A 122 0.30 -8.34 -1.19
N ARG A 123 1.29 -7.78 -0.49
CA ARG A 123 2.48 -8.54 -0.13
C ARG A 123 2.14 -9.28 1.13
N ARG A 124 2.03 -10.61 0.99
CA ARG A 124 2.00 -11.51 2.14
C ARG A 124 3.42 -11.72 2.63
N PHE A 125 3.61 -11.62 3.93
CA PHE A 125 4.89 -11.88 4.57
C PHE A 125 4.67 -12.49 5.94
N ARG A 126 5.70 -13.13 6.49
CA ARG A 126 5.65 -13.76 7.81
C ARG A 126 6.50 -13.00 8.80
N VAL A 127 5.94 -12.80 10.00
CA VAL A 127 6.65 -12.28 11.17
C VAL A 127 6.12 -12.98 12.41
N GLY A 128 7.00 -13.54 13.24
CA GLY A 128 6.62 -14.23 14.47
C GLY A 128 5.71 -15.44 14.21
N GLY A 129 5.93 -16.15 13.09
CA GLY A 129 5.08 -17.28 12.67
C GLY A 129 3.69 -16.90 12.17
N GLN A 130 3.30 -15.62 12.20
CA GLN A 130 2.03 -15.13 11.70
C GLN A 130 2.15 -14.62 10.26
N VAL A 131 1.08 -14.77 9.48
CA VAL A 131 0.98 -14.21 8.13
C VAL A 131 0.36 -12.82 8.22
N LEU A 132 1.04 -11.84 7.64
CA LEU A 132 0.55 -10.49 7.47
C LEU A 132 0.38 -10.18 5.99
N GLU A 133 -0.51 -9.24 5.70
CA GLU A 133 -0.74 -8.69 4.37
C GLU A 133 -0.49 -7.18 4.42
N MET A 134 0.24 -6.65 3.44
CA MET A 134 0.44 -5.21 3.30
C MET A 134 0.13 -4.72 1.89
N ALA A 135 -0.44 -3.52 1.83
CA ALA A 135 -0.66 -2.73 0.62
C ALA A 135 -0.41 -1.25 0.96
N PRO A 136 -0.27 -0.34 -0.03
CA PRO A 136 -0.22 1.09 0.26
C PRO A 136 -1.42 1.52 1.12
N GLY A 137 -1.18 2.21 2.23
CA GLY A 137 -2.26 2.60 3.15
C GLY A 137 -2.66 1.55 4.18
N TYR A 138 -2.23 0.29 4.04
CA TYR A 138 -2.84 -0.83 4.76
C TYR A 138 -1.82 -1.89 5.23
N LEU A 139 -1.97 -2.32 6.49
CA LEU A 139 -1.28 -3.48 7.07
C LEU A 139 -2.29 -4.31 7.86
N SER A 140 -2.35 -5.61 7.60
CA SER A 140 -3.26 -6.53 8.26
C SER A 140 -2.53 -7.75 8.78
N GLY A 141 -2.95 -8.21 9.95
CA GLY A 141 -2.53 -9.46 10.54
C GLY A 141 -3.70 -10.16 11.23
N PRO A 142 -3.44 -11.33 11.83
CA PRO A 142 -4.49 -12.18 12.41
C PRO A 142 -5.22 -11.56 13.60
N LYS A 143 -4.66 -10.51 14.25
CA LYS A 143 -5.28 -9.84 15.40
C LYS A 143 -5.94 -8.53 15.04
N SER A 144 -5.35 -7.76 14.13
CA SER A 144 -5.92 -6.49 13.73
C SER A 144 -5.37 -6.00 12.40
N SER A 145 -6.06 -5.01 11.83
CA SER A 145 -5.61 -4.23 10.70
C SER A 145 -5.38 -2.78 11.11
N CYS A 146 -4.38 -2.13 10.53
CA CYS A 146 -4.08 -0.73 10.78
C CYS A 146 -3.62 -0.01 9.50
N GLY A 147 -3.79 1.31 9.48
CA GLY A 147 -3.31 2.13 8.37
C GLY A 147 -1.80 2.33 8.43
N ILE A 148 -1.12 2.30 7.28
CA ILE A 148 0.30 2.68 7.15
C ILE A 148 0.45 3.82 6.16
N SER A 149 1.25 4.83 6.50
CA SER A 149 1.58 5.94 5.59
C SER A 149 2.43 5.46 4.42
N HIS A 150 2.53 6.27 3.35
CA HIS A 150 3.37 5.92 2.19
C HIS A 150 4.84 5.68 2.57
N GLY A 151 5.43 6.52 3.44
CA GLY A 151 6.80 6.33 3.89
C GLY A 151 7.01 5.04 4.67
N GLU A 152 6.07 4.70 5.57
CA GLU A 152 6.06 3.42 6.30
C GLU A 152 5.89 2.23 5.34
N TYR A 153 5.00 2.34 4.34
CA TYR A 153 4.83 1.31 3.32
C TYR A 153 6.11 1.08 2.52
N LEU A 154 6.80 2.14 2.08
CA LEU A 154 8.06 2.00 1.33
C LEU A 154 9.15 1.34 2.17
N VAL A 155 9.30 1.74 3.44
CA VAL A 155 10.26 1.14 4.38
C VAL A 155 9.92 -0.33 4.63
N LEU A 156 8.67 -0.65 4.95
CA LEU A 156 8.24 -2.02 5.21
C LEU A 156 8.36 -2.89 3.96
N ARG A 157 8.03 -2.35 2.78
CA ARG A 157 8.14 -3.06 1.49
C ARG A 157 9.58 -3.45 1.20
N LEU A 158 10.55 -2.57 1.45
CA LEU A 158 11.98 -2.87 1.29
C LEU A 158 12.41 -4.01 2.22
N LEU A 159 12.01 -3.94 3.49
CA LEU A 159 12.30 -4.98 4.49
C LEU A 159 11.66 -6.33 4.13
N VAL A 160 10.40 -6.33 3.71
CA VAL A 160 9.67 -7.54 3.27
C VAL A 160 10.27 -8.13 2.00
N GLY A 161 10.85 -7.31 1.14
CA GLY A 161 11.55 -7.77 -0.06
C GLY A 161 12.92 -8.41 0.22
N HIS A 162 13.47 -8.22 1.42
CA HIS A 162 14.80 -8.71 1.84
C HIS A 162 14.67 -9.34 3.23
N PRO A 163 13.93 -10.45 3.37
CA PRO A 163 13.72 -11.10 4.66
C PRO A 163 15.04 -11.62 5.23
N ASP A 164 15.22 -11.48 6.54
CA ASP A 164 16.43 -11.87 7.30
C ASP A 164 17.75 -11.18 6.88
N GLU A 165 17.71 -10.35 5.84
CA GLU A 165 18.82 -9.57 5.32
C GLU A 165 18.85 -8.13 5.86
N VAL A 166 20.05 -7.56 5.96
CA VAL A 166 20.22 -6.17 6.42
C VAL A 166 20.05 -5.22 5.25
N VAL A 167 19.03 -4.38 5.31
CA VAL A 167 18.83 -3.26 4.39
C VAL A 167 19.57 -2.03 4.95
N PRO A 168 20.58 -1.48 4.22
CA PRO A 168 21.32 -0.31 4.66
C PRO A 168 20.43 0.94 4.78
N ARG A 169 20.78 1.85 5.70
CA ARG A 169 20.03 3.11 5.88
C ARG A 169 19.85 3.90 4.59
N GLU A 170 20.90 3.99 3.79
CA GLU A 170 20.94 4.75 2.53
C GLU A 170 19.88 4.27 1.53
N VAL A 171 19.60 2.96 1.49
CA VAL A 171 18.58 2.38 0.61
C VAL A 171 17.18 2.88 0.96
N PHE A 172 16.87 3.04 2.25
CA PHE A 172 15.60 3.61 2.69
C PHE A 172 15.48 5.08 2.26
N PHE A 173 16.52 5.87 2.45
CA PHE A 173 16.53 7.29 2.04
C PHE A 173 16.37 7.46 0.53
N TYR A 174 17.06 6.63 -0.26
CA TYR A 174 16.90 6.59 -1.70
C TYR A 174 15.45 6.27 -2.12
N ALA A 175 14.85 5.23 -1.52
CA ALA A 175 13.46 4.87 -1.81
C ALA A 175 12.45 5.95 -1.40
N LEU A 176 12.72 6.67 -0.30
CA LEU A 176 11.90 7.78 0.17
C LEU A 176 12.11 9.07 -0.65
N ARG A 177 13.09 9.12 -1.56
CA ARG A 177 13.55 10.32 -2.27
C ARG A 177 13.91 11.45 -1.30
N ARG A 178 14.67 11.12 -0.25
CA ARG A 178 15.11 12.05 0.79
C ARG A 178 16.62 12.00 0.97
N ASP A 179 17.20 13.15 1.29
CA ASP A 179 18.62 13.25 1.59
C ASP A 179 18.91 12.82 3.04
N VAL A 180 19.93 11.97 3.20
CA VAL A 180 20.38 11.44 4.50
C VAL A 180 20.77 12.57 5.47
N SER A 181 21.37 13.64 4.94
CA SER A 181 21.89 14.77 5.73
C SER A 181 20.78 15.62 6.36
N THR A 182 19.63 15.75 5.71
CA THR A 182 18.51 16.59 6.17
C THR A 182 17.55 15.82 7.06
N ASP A 183 17.30 14.54 6.77
CA ASP A 183 16.24 13.75 7.40
C ASP A 183 16.77 12.53 8.20
N SER A 184 17.95 12.66 8.82
CA SER A 184 18.71 11.54 9.43
C SER A 184 17.93 10.60 10.37
N ARG A 185 16.84 11.08 11.00
CA ARG A 185 15.98 10.30 11.93
C ARG A 185 14.66 9.82 11.31
N LEU A 186 14.32 10.21 10.09
CA LEU A 186 13.02 9.92 9.47
C LEU A 186 12.77 8.40 9.38
N VAL A 187 13.78 7.65 8.93
CA VAL A 187 13.72 6.19 8.85
C VAL A 187 13.48 5.60 10.25
N ASP A 188 14.13 6.12 11.29
CA ASP A 188 14.00 5.60 12.66
C ASP A 188 12.60 5.81 13.23
N VAL A 189 11.99 6.95 12.89
CA VAL A 189 10.60 7.25 13.24
C VAL A 189 9.67 6.26 12.55
N TYR A 190 9.86 5.98 11.25
CA TYR A 190 9.06 4.98 10.54
C TYR A 190 9.26 3.58 11.10
N ILE A 191 10.49 3.17 11.40
CA ILE A 191 10.80 1.87 12.01
C ILE A 191 10.10 1.74 13.37
N SER A 192 10.17 2.77 14.22
CA SER A 192 9.50 2.78 15.52
C SER A 192 7.98 2.63 15.41
N ARG A 193 7.37 3.33 14.45
CA ARG A 193 5.92 3.21 14.17
C ARG A 193 5.56 1.84 13.61
N LEU A 194 6.36 1.32 12.67
CA LEU A 194 6.14 0.02 12.06
C LEU A 194 6.24 -1.12 13.08
N ARG A 195 7.20 -1.09 14.02
CA ARG A 195 7.28 -2.08 15.11
C ARG A 195 5.96 -2.18 15.89
N LYS A 196 5.45 -1.03 16.35
CA LYS A 196 4.16 -0.97 17.07
C LYS A 196 3.00 -1.48 16.23
N LYS A 197 2.97 -1.15 14.94
CA LYS A 197 1.91 -1.58 14.01
C LYS A 197 1.96 -3.09 13.73
N LEU A 198 3.17 -3.66 13.58
CA LEU A 198 3.36 -5.10 13.43
C LEU A 198 2.91 -5.84 14.70
N GLU A 199 3.34 -5.39 15.87
CA GLU A 199 2.87 -5.93 17.17
C GLU A 199 1.35 -5.84 17.29
N THR A 200 0.74 -4.71 16.92
CA THR A 200 -0.72 -4.54 16.95
C THR A 200 -1.42 -5.52 16.00
N ALA A 201 -0.88 -5.71 14.80
CA ALA A 201 -1.45 -6.59 13.77
C ALA A 201 -1.40 -8.09 14.15
N VAL A 202 -0.37 -8.51 14.90
CA VAL A 202 -0.14 -9.91 15.32
C VAL A 202 -0.47 -10.19 16.80
N GLY A 203 -0.68 -9.15 17.60
CA GLY A 203 -0.98 -9.19 19.04
C GLY A 203 0.26 -9.19 19.93
N SER A 204 1.21 -10.08 19.67
CA SER A 204 2.50 -10.13 20.35
C SER A 204 3.53 -10.76 19.41
N LEU A 205 4.73 -10.19 19.37
CA LEU A 205 5.85 -10.74 18.62
C LEU A 205 6.85 -11.38 19.59
N PRO A 206 7.40 -12.57 19.25
CA PRO A 206 8.59 -13.07 19.93
C PRO A 206 9.73 -12.06 19.89
N ASP A 207 10.56 -12.00 20.93
CA ASP A 207 11.68 -11.04 21.04
C ASP A 207 12.65 -11.09 19.84
N GLU A 208 12.78 -12.27 19.22
CA GLU A 208 13.66 -12.49 18.08
C GLU A 208 13.01 -12.15 16.72
N ALA A 209 11.70 -11.91 16.67
CA ALA A 209 10.96 -11.66 15.45
C ALA A 209 10.60 -10.17 15.27
N GLY A 210 10.48 -9.74 14.01
CA GLY A 210 10.14 -8.37 13.66
C GLY A 210 11.34 -7.55 13.21
N ILE A 211 11.19 -6.22 13.24
CA ILE A 211 12.21 -5.31 12.69
C ILE A 211 13.34 -5.13 13.70
N GLN A 212 14.55 -5.53 13.35
CA GLN A 212 15.74 -5.40 14.18
C GLN A 212 16.67 -4.30 13.68
N SER A 213 17.31 -3.62 14.63
CA SER A 213 18.34 -2.61 14.34
C SER A 213 19.70 -3.29 14.24
N VAL A 214 20.43 -3.06 13.13
CA VAL A 214 21.83 -3.47 12.99
C VAL A 214 22.70 -2.23 13.13
N ARG A 215 23.41 -2.14 14.27
CA ARG A 215 24.13 -0.94 14.69
C ARG A 215 25.10 -0.47 13.61
N GLY A 216 24.97 0.79 13.21
CA GLY A 216 25.85 1.42 12.22
C GLY A 216 25.57 1.03 10.76
N VAL A 217 24.63 0.10 10.49
CA VAL A 217 24.38 -0.41 9.13
C VAL A 217 22.96 -0.07 8.67
N GLY A 218 21.95 -0.50 9.42
CA GLY A 218 20.58 -0.43 8.94
C GLY A 218 19.60 -1.26 9.73
N TYR A 219 18.64 -1.83 9.02
CA TYR A 219 17.51 -2.56 9.59
C TYR A 219 17.29 -3.86 8.83
N ARG A 220 16.82 -4.88 9.54
CA ARG A 220 16.41 -6.16 8.96
C ARG A 220 15.05 -6.57 9.50
N LEU A 221 14.29 -7.33 8.74
CA LEU A 221 13.05 -7.93 9.19
C LEU A 221 13.29 -9.42 9.43
N ILE A 222 13.19 -9.85 10.68
CA ILE A 222 13.31 -11.26 11.04
C ILE A 222 11.93 -11.91 11.03
N SER A 223 11.75 -12.93 10.19
CA SER A 223 10.46 -13.61 10.04
C SER A 223 10.08 -14.49 11.23
N GLY A 224 11.04 -14.78 12.11
CA GLY A 224 10.83 -15.58 13.33
C GLY A 224 10.68 -17.08 13.04
N ASN A 225 11.25 -17.57 11.94
CA ASN A 225 11.33 -18.99 11.64
C ASN A 225 12.80 -19.39 11.43
N ALA A 226 13.60 -19.28 12.48
CA ALA A 226 14.90 -19.93 12.51
C ALA A 226 14.68 -21.38 12.96
N VAL A 227 14.53 -22.30 12.01
CA VAL A 227 15.06 -23.65 12.27
C VAL A 227 16.56 -23.46 12.19
N ALA A 228 17.22 -23.59 13.34
CA ALA A 228 18.66 -23.55 13.47
C ALA A 228 19.29 -24.40 12.36
N ALA A 229 20.27 -23.85 11.66
CA ALA A 229 21.26 -24.66 10.97
C ALA A 229 22.02 -25.46 12.04
N SER A 230 21.47 -26.59 12.47
CA SER A 230 22.20 -27.62 13.17
C SER A 230 23.10 -28.29 12.13
N GLY A 231 24.41 -28.09 12.30
CA GLY A 231 25.42 -28.75 11.49
C GLY A 231 25.29 -30.27 11.56
N CYS A 232 25.68 -30.92 10.47
CA CYS A 232 26.21 -32.27 10.52
C CYS A 232 27.65 -32.20 9.98
N GLU A 233 28.56 -32.64 10.83
CA GLU A 233 29.90 -33.13 10.49
C GLU A 233 29.82 -34.29 9.48
#